data_AF-A0A6N6N0H3-F1
#
_entry.id   AF-A0A6N6N0H3-F1
#
_cell.length_a   1.000
_cell.length_b   1.000
_cell.length_c   1.000
_cell.angle_alpha   90.00
_cell.angle_beta   90.00
_cell.angle_gamma   90.00
#
_symmetry.space_group_name_H-M   'P 1'
#
loop_
_entity.id
_entity.type
_entity.pdbx_description
1 polymer ?
#
loop_
_entity_poly.entity_id
_entity_poly.type
_entity_poly.pdbx_seq_one_letter_code
_entity_poly.pdbx_strand_id
1 'polypeptide(L)'
;MSASETALRFEILKIAGGWLDMRLHVDGTSYDLTVSSVFSEPLRDLCDCLYDAVTGDTGNWANGDMPHFVFEWLGEGWLYEWKVSALAEDRIRLEVGFSGNRVKGEAKYPVWNISCEVPAQHVADQVWSQCRETIRTMGFTQYRSQWGSDFPLAQLLALRAAHSGQGKGAPVAEELDLLRELMDG
;
A
#
# COMPACT_ATOMS: atom_id res chain seq x y z
N MET A 1 -19.57 -24.45 0.33
CA MET A 1 -18.83 -24.08 -0.90
C MET A 1 -17.58 -23.35 -0.43
N SER A 2 -16.39 -23.92 -0.64
CA SER A 2 -15.13 -23.25 -0.30
C SER A 2 -14.95 -22.11 -1.29
N ALA A 3 -14.89 -20.87 -0.79
CA ALA A 3 -14.50 -19.73 -1.61
C ALA A 3 -13.09 -20.02 -2.14
N SER A 4 -12.93 -20.00 -3.46
CA SER A 4 -11.61 -20.01 -4.09
C SER A 4 -10.82 -18.87 -3.47
N GLU A 5 -9.69 -19.18 -2.84
CA GLU A 5 -8.85 -18.17 -2.21
C GLU A 5 -8.25 -17.30 -3.31
N THR A 6 -8.64 -16.03 -3.35
CA THR A 6 -8.14 -15.07 -4.35
C THR A 6 -6.63 -14.93 -4.19
N ALA A 7 -5.88 -15.20 -5.25
CA ALA A 7 -4.43 -15.04 -5.21
C ALA A 7 -4.07 -13.58 -5.52
N LEU A 8 -3.81 -12.77 -4.49
CA LEU A 8 -3.29 -11.41 -4.63
C LEU A 8 -1.77 -11.37 -4.42
N ARG A 9 -1.04 -10.76 -5.37
CA ARG A 9 0.36 -10.39 -5.22
C ARG A 9 0.62 -8.90 -5.42
N PHE A 10 1.37 -8.27 -4.52
CA PHE A 10 1.87 -6.89 -4.62
C PHE A 10 3.37 -6.90 -4.89
N GLU A 11 3.82 -6.14 -5.91
CA GLU A 11 5.22 -6.10 -6.33
C GLU A 11 5.65 -4.67 -6.70
N ILE A 12 6.75 -4.20 -6.11
CA ILE A 12 7.41 -2.95 -6.52
C ILE A 12 8.42 -3.33 -7.61
N LEU A 13 8.19 -2.85 -8.83
CA LEU A 13 9.05 -3.17 -9.98
C LEU A 13 10.25 -2.25 -10.06
N LYS A 14 10.04 -0.95 -9.83
CA LYS A 14 11.08 0.06 -10.03
C LYS A 14 10.75 1.37 -9.32
N ILE A 15 11.79 2.01 -8.80
CA ILE A 15 11.74 3.39 -8.31
C ILE A 15 12.88 4.17 -8.97
N ALA A 16 12.55 5.11 -9.85
CA ALA A 16 13.55 5.93 -10.55
C ALA A 16 12.96 7.22 -11.11
N GLY A 17 13.74 8.30 -11.07
CA GLY A 17 13.43 9.55 -11.78
C GLY A 17 12.09 10.21 -11.39
N GLY A 18 11.65 10.06 -10.15
CA GLY A 18 10.37 10.54 -9.64
C GLY A 18 9.20 9.58 -9.84
N TRP A 19 9.45 8.37 -10.34
CA TRP A 19 8.43 7.39 -10.70
C TRP A 19 8.54 6.12 -9.87
N LEU A 20 7.37 5.56 -9.55
CA LEU A 20 7.17 4.27 -8.91
C LEU A 20 6.36 3.43 -9.89
N ASP A 21 6.98 2.37 -10.38
CA ASP A 21 6.32 1.32 -11.13
C ASP A 21 6.05 0.14 -10.20
N MET A 22 4.80 -0.31 -10.18
CA MET A 22 4.37 -1.46 -9.39
C MET A 22 3.37 -2.31 -10.15
N ARG A 23 3.19 -3.54 -9.67
CA ARG A 23 2.30 -4.52 -10.25
C ARG A 23 1.45 -5.19 -9.18
N LEU A 24 0.16 -5.30 -9.48
CA LEU A 24 -0.77 -6.16 -8.76
C LEU A 24 -1.04 -7.40 -9.60
N HIS A 25 -0.99 -8.57 -8.98
CA HIS A 25 -1.51 -9.79 -9.56
C HIS A 25 -2.78 -10.19 -8.84
N VAL A 26 -3.87 -10.39 -9.57
CA VAL A 26 -5.14 -10.91 -9.03
C VAL A 26 -5.58 -12.08 -9.88
N ASP A 27 -5.67 -13.26 -9.26
CA ASP A 27 -6.10 -14.50 -9.92
C ASP A 27 -5.35 -14.78 -11.24
N GLY A 28 -4.03 -14.53 -11.22
CA GLY A 28 -3.14 -14.73 -12.36
C GLY A 28 -3.12 -13.60 -13.39
N THR A 29 -4.00 -12.60 -13.27
CA THR A 29 -3.99 -11.41 -14.14
C THR A 29 -3.10 -10.34 -13.54
N SER A 30 -2.29 -9.66 -14.37
CA SER A 30 -1.36 -8.60 -13.94
C SER A 30 -1.90 -7.22 -14.29
N TYR A 31 -1.78 -6.28 -13.35
CA TYR A 31 -2.21 -4.89 -13.47
C TYR A 31 -1.04 -3.98 -13.10
N ASP A 32 -0.57 -3.20 -14.06
CA ASP A 32 0.57 -2.29 -13.89
C ASP A 32 0.07 -0.90 -13.47
N LEU A 33 0.77 -0.31 -12.50
CA LEU A 33 0.51 1.04 -12.02
C LEU A 33 1.83 1.82 -12.03
N THR A 34 1.78 3.02 -12.60
CA THR A 34 2.92 3.95 -12.66
C THR A 34 2.50 5.29 -12.08
N VAL A 35 3.16 5.70 -10.99
CA VAL A 35 2.77 6.86 -10.17
C VAL A 35 3.93 7.84 -10.09
N SER A 36 3.62 9.14 -10.12
CA SER A 36 4.62 10.20 -9.95
C SER A 36 4.62 10.74 -8.53
N SER A 37 5.80 10.90 -7.95
CA SER A 37 5.98 11.44 -6.60
C SER A 37 5.51 12.88 -6.43
N VAL A 38 5.38 13.62 -7.54
CA VAL A 38 4.88 15.00 -7.53
C VAL A 38 3.40 15.05 -7.16
N PHE A 39 2.64 14.00 -7.49
CA PHE A 39 1.18 14.01 -7.36
C PHE A 39 0.66 13.09 -6.25
N SER A 40 1.45 12.12 -5.79
CA SER A 40 1.01 11.13 -4.81
C SER A 40 2.13 10.62 -3.91
N GLU A 41 1.77 10.18 -2.70
CA GLU A 41 2.65 9.44 -1.78
C GLU A 41 2.13 8.00 -1.60
N PRO A 42 2.20 7.16 -2.64
CA PRO A 42 1.41 5.95 -2.74
C PRO A 42 1.69 4.93 -1.64
N LEU A 43 2.97 4.74 -1.29
CA LEU A 43 3.36 3.81 -0.25
C LEU A 43 2.92 4.27 1.14
N ARG A 44 2.85 5.58 1.37
CA ARG A 44 2.35 6.14 2.62
C ARG A 44 0.86 5.89 2.76
N ASP A 45 0.09 6.28 1.75
CA ASP A 45 -1.37 6.11 1.71
C ASP A 45 -1.75 4.63 1.89
N LEU A 46 -1.03 3.72 1.23
CA LEU A 46 -1.26 2.28 1.35
C LEU A 46 -0.96 1.74 2.75
N CYS A 47 0.15 2.16 3.37
CA CYS A 47 0.49 1.72 4.72
C CYS A 47 -0.53 2.21 5.74
N ASP A 48 -0.94 3.48 5.67
CA ASP A 48 -1.96 4.05 6.55
C ASP A 48 -3.30 3.31 6.37
N CYS A 49 -3.70 3.06 5.13
CA CYS A 49 -4.92 2.32 4.80
C CYS A 49 -4.91 0.88 5.36
N LEU A 50 -3.83 0.13 5.11
CA LEU A 50 -3.73 -1.25 5.57
C LEU A 50 -3.61 -1.33 7.09
N TYR A 51 -2.96 -0.36 7.73
CA TYR A 51 -2.91 -0.29 9.18
C TYR A 51 -4.31 -0.12 9.77
N ASP A 52 -5.12 0.80 9.23
CA ASP A 52 -6.53 0.96 9.64
C ASP A 52 -7.34 -0.32 9.38
N ALA A 53 -7.08 -1.02 8.27
CA ALA A 53 -7.78 -2.24 7.91
C ALA A 53 -7.41 -3.46 8.78
N VAL A 54 -6.17 -3.53 9.28
CA VAL A 54 -5.67 -4.63 10.12
C VAL A 54 -6.00 -4.38 11.60
N THR A 55 -5.93 -3.13 12.06
CA THR A 55 -6.07 -2.80 13.49
C THR A 55 -7.45 -2.31 13.89
N GLY A 56 -8.27 -1.89 12.93
CA GLY A 56 -9.58 -1.32 13.20
C GLY A 56 -10.65 -2.40 13.33
N ASP A 57 -11.56 -2.18 14.27
CA ASP A 57 -12.85 -2.86 14.30
C ASP A 57 -13.86 -2.03 13.50
N THR A 58 -14.87 -2.67 12.91
CA THR A 58 -15.90 -1.96 12.14
C THR A 58 -16.54 -0.85 12.98
N GLY A 59 -16.28 0.41 12.63
CA GLY A 59 -16.78 1.59 13.34
C GLY A 59 -15.85 2.15 14.44
N ASN A 60 -14.65 1.59 14.60
CA ASN A 60 -13.61 2.08 15.50
C ASN A 60 -12.23 1.95 14.83
N TRP A 61 -11.88 2.93 14.00
CA TRP A 61 -10.63 2.93 13.22
C TRP A 61 -9.51 3.66 13.94
N ALA A 62 -8.28 3.19 13.77
CA ALA A 62 -7.12 3.71 14.49
C ALA A 62 -6.72 5.16 14.11
N ASN A 63 -7.19 5.65 12.96
CA ASN A 63 -7.06 7.03 12.50
C ASN A 63 -8.32 7.90 12.73
N GLY A 64 -9.30 7.42 13.51
CA GLY A 64 -10.52 8.16 13.87
C GLY A 64 -11.72 7.85 12.97
N ASP A 65 -12.73 8.72 13.00
CA ASP A 65 -14.04 8.46 12.35
C ASP A 65 -14.00 8.43 10.81
N MET A 66 -12.86 8.79 10.19
CA MET A 66 -12.66 8.80 8.74
C MET A 66 -11.41 7.96 8.37
N PRO A 67 -11.54 6.64 8.22
CA PRO A 67 -10.43 5.78 7.82
C PRO A 67 -9.96 6.12 6.39
N HIS A 68 -8.66 5.98 6.13
CA HIS A 68 -8.05 6.18 4.81
C HIS A 68 -8.36 5.02 3.85
N PHE A 69 -9.64 4.72 3.66
CA PHE A 69 -10.12 3.61 2.83
C PHE A 69 -10.33 3.98 1.37
N VAL A 70 -10.22 5.25 1.01
CA VAL A 70 -10.31 5.70 -0.38
C VAL A 70 -9.18 6.68 -0.65
N PHE A 71 -8.36 6.39 -1.65
CA PHE A 71 -7.26 7.26 -2.05
C PHE A 71 -7.01 7.17 -3.56
N GLU A 72 -6.34 8.19 -4.10
CA GLU A 72 -6.01 8.30 -5.52
C GLU A 72 -4.49 8.28 -5.69
N TRP A 73 -4.01 7.45 -6.61
CA TRP A 73 -2.64 7.54 -7.10
C TRP A 73 -2.61 8.13 -8.50
N LEU A 74 -1.74 9.11 -8.67
CA LEU A 74 -1.72 9.98 -9.82
C LEU A 74 -0.40 9.82 -10.57
N GLY A 75 -0.51 9.54 -11.86
CA GLY A 75 0.60 9.66 -12.79
C GLY A 75 0.40 10.88 -13.71
N GLU A 76 1.24 11.01 -14.74
CA GLU A 76 1.06 12.05 -15.76
C GLU A 76 -0.06 11.65 -16.72
N GLY A 77 -1.28 12.12 -16.44
CA GLY A 77 -2.49 11.80 -17.20
C GLY A 77 -3.26 10.58 -16.67
N TRP A 78 -2.63 9.74 -15.86
CA TRP A 78 -3.21 8.51 -15.30
C TRP A 78 -3.82 8.73 -13.91
N LEU A 79 -4.94 8.07 -13.63
CA LEU A 79 -5.55 8.02 -12.30
C LEU A 79 -5.83 6.57 -11.90
N TYR A 80 -5.28 6.16 -10.76
CA TYR A 80 -5.62 4.90 -10.11
C TYR A 80 -6.43 5.19 -8.85
N GLU A 81 -7.62 4.62 -8.77
CA GLU A 81 -8.53 4.79 -7.65
C GLU A 81 -8.47 3.54 -6.79
N TRP A 82 -8.09 3.71 -5.54
CA TRP A 82 -8.04 2.65 -4.55
C TRP A 82 -9.19 2.79 -3.58
N LYS A 83 -9.86 1.68 -3.32
CA LYS A 83 -10.85 1.57 -2.26
C LYS A 83 -10.66 0.28 -1.50
N VAL A 84 -10.58 0.40 -0.19
CA VAL A 84 -10.49 -0.72 0.75
C VAL A 84 -11.77 -0.73 1.58
N SER A 85 -12.27 -1.91 1.89
CA SER A 85 -13.43 -2.07 2.78
C SER A 85 -13.18 -3.24 3.70
N ALA A 86 -13.33 -3.03 5.00
CA ALA A 86 -13.26 -4.11 5.96
C ALA A 86 -14.45 -5.07 5.79
N LEU A 87 -14.17 -6.36 5.93
CA LEU A 87 -15.14 -7.45 5.94
C LEU A 87 -15.02 -8.20 7.28
N ALA A 88 -15.90 -9.18 7.50
CA ALA A 88 -15.79 -10.07 8.65
C ALA A 88 -14.53 -10.95 8.58
N GLU A 89 -14.10 -11.49 9.73
CA GLU A 89 -13.00 -12.46 9.85
C GLU A 89 -11.65 -11.93 9.34
N ASP A 90 -11.32 -10.67 9.66
CA ASP A 90 -10.04 -10.02 9.34
C ASP A 90 -9.73 -9.95 7.83
N ARG A 91 -10.79 -9.90 7.01
CA ARG A 91 -10.69 -9.77 5.55
C ARG A 91 -10.94 -8.35 5.11
N ILE A 92 -10.39 -8.02 3.95
CA ILE A 92 -10.68 -6.78 3.23
C ILE A 92 -11.16 -7.09 1.84
N ARG A 93 -12.04 -6.23 1.33
CA ARG A 93 -12.25 -6.07 -0.10
C ARG A 93 -11.34 -4.96 -0.60
N LEU A 94 -10.50 -5.29 -1.58
CA LEU A 94 -9.66 -4.35 -2.29
C LEU A 94 -10.24 -4.12 -3.68
N GLU A 95 -10.58 -2.87 -3.98
CA GLU A 95 -11.01 -2.39 -5.28
C GLU A 95 -9.97 -1.43 -5.84
N VAL A 96 -9.44 -1.71 -7.04
CA VAL A 96 -8.48 -0.84 -7.72
C VAL A 96 -8.94 -0.61 -9.14
N GLY A 97 -9.19 0.66 -9.48
CA GLY A 97 -9.58 1.09 -10.81
C GLY A 97 -8.49 1.90 -11.48
N PHE A 98 -8.39 1.79 -12.79
CA PHE A 98 -7.58 2.70 -13.62
C PHE A 98 -8.49 3.48 -14.56
N SER A 99 -8.40 4.79 -14.46
CA SER A 99 -9.04 5.75 -15.35
C SER A 99 -7.96 6.41 -16.20
N GLY A 100 -8.03 6.23 -17.51
CA GLY A 100 -6.94 6.59 -18.43
C GLY A 100 -6.65 8.08 -18.56
N ASN A 101 -7.63 8.96 -18.32
CA ASN A 101 -7.44 10.41 -18.40
C ASN A 101 -8.29 11.17 -17.37
N ARG A 102 -7.68 12.14 -16.70
CA ARG A 102 -8.37 13.10 -15.81
C ARG A 102 -8.68 14.38 -16.59
N VAL A 103 -9.83 14.44 -17.26
CA VAL A 103 -10.39 15.73 -17.69
C VAL A 103 -11.34 16.24 -16.60
N LYS A 104 -11.04 17.42 -16.04
CA LYS A 104 -11.84 18.03 -14.97
C LYS A 104 -13.27 18.27 -15.47
N GLY A 105 -14.24 17.58 -14.89
CA GLY A 105 -15.66 17.71 -15.23
C GLY A 105 -16.21 16.66 -16.20
N GLU A 106 -15.38 15.73 -16.68
CA GLU A 106 -15.82 14.61 -17.52
C GLU A 106 -16.04 13.32 -16.71
N ALA A 107 -16.85 12.42 -17.26
CA ALA A 107 -17.04 11.10 -16.70
C ALA A 107 -15.73 10.31 -16.75
N LYS A 108 -15.29 9.76 -15.61
CA LYS A 108 -14.17 8.83 -15.53
C LYS A 108 -14.59 7.54 -16.24
N TYR A 109 -13.91 7.18 -17.33
CA TYR A 109 -14.12 5.91 -18.01
C TYR A 109 -13.05 4.91 -17.54
N PRO A 110 -13.42 3.90 -16.73
CA PRO A 110 -12.45 2.92 -16.25
C PRO A 110 -11.96 2.09 -17.43
N VAL A 111 -10.64 2.05 -17.60
CA VAL A 111 -9.96 1.17 -18.57
C VAL A 111 -9.96 -0.26 -18.02
N TRP A 112 -9.70 -0.40 -16.73
CA TRP A 112 -9.88 -1.65 -15.99
C TRP A 112 -10.27 -1.36 -14.54
N ASN A 113 -10.91 -2.34 -13.90
CA ASN A 113 -11.26 -2.33 -12.49
C ASN A 113 -11.11 -3.75 -11.95
N ILE A 114 -10.45 -3.89 -10.81
CA ILE A 114 -10.32 -5.15 -10.08
C ILE A 114 -11.04 -5.06 -8.75
N SER A 115 -11.63 -6.17 -8.33
CA SER A 115 -12.22 -6.33 -7.00
C SER A 115 -11.84 -7.71 -6.48
N CYS A 116 -11.19 -7.77 -5.32
CA CYS A 116 -10.77 -9.01 -4.70
C CYS A 116 -10.95 -8.99 -3.19
N GLU A 117 -11.15 -10.17 -2.61
CA GLU A 117 -11.29 -10.34 -1.16
C GLU A 117 -10.14 -11.19 -0.61
N VAL A 118 -9.39 -10.61 0.31
CA VAL A 118 -8.16 -11.20 0.84
C VAL A 118 -8.05 -10.94 2.34
N PRO A 119 -7.32 -11.77 3.09
CA PRO A 119 -6.96 -11.44 4.47
C PRO A 119 -6.22 -10.09 4.50
N ALA A 120 -6.62 -9.18 5.39
CA ALA A 120 -5.99 -7.87 5.53
C ALA A 120 -4.47 -8.02 5.76
N GLN A 121 -4.13 -8.98 6.62
CA GLN A 121 -2.76 -9.30 6.97
C GLN A 121 -1.92 -9.75 5.78
N HIS A 122 -2.48 -10.52 4.87
CA HIS A 122 -1.77 -11.01 3.68
C HIS A 122 -1.31 -9.87 2.77
N VAL A 123 -2.09 -8.78 2.68
CA VAL A 123 -1.69 -7.61 1.90
C VAL A 123 -0.64 -6.79 2.63
N ALA A 124 -0.83 -6.61 3.95
CA ALA A 124 0.12 -5.90 4.81
C ALA A 124 1.51 -6.54 4.76
N ASP A 125 1.61 -7.86 4.84
CA ASP A 125 2.87 -8.61 4.81
C ASP A 125 3.62 -8.44 3.48
N GLN A 126 2.87 -8.40 2.37
CA GLN A 126 3.46 -8.19 1.05
C GLN A 126 3.98 -6.77 0.87
N VAL A 127 3.19 -5.76 1.27
CA VAL A 127 3.62 -4.36 1.23
C VAL A 127 4.85 -4.16 2.13
N TRP A 128 4.83 -4.72 3.34
CA TRP A 128 5.97 -4.74 4.24
C TRP A 128 7.22 -5.33 3.57
N SER A 129 7.10 -6.54 3.02
CA SER A 129 8.20 -7.25 2.39
C SER A 129 8.81 -6.47 1.23
N GLN A 130 7.98 -5.93 0.33
CA GLN A 130 8.44 -5.17 -0.84
C GLN A 130 9.13 -3.85 -0.42
N CYS A 131 8.57 -3.13 0.55
CA CYS A 131 9.14 -1.90 1.08
C CYS A 131 10.47 -2.15 1.81
N ARG A 132 10.55 -3.22 2.62
CA ARG A 132 11.79 -3.65 3.28
C ARG A 132 12.88 -3.97 2.26
N GLU A 133 12.55 -4.74 1.22
CA GLU A 133 13.52 -5.12 0.18
C GLU A 133 14.01 -3.91 -0.63
N THR A 134 13.09 -2.99 -0.95
CA THR A 134 13.41 -1.72 -1.61
C THR A 134 14.45 -0.93 -0.83
N ILE A 135 14.25 -0.77 0.48
CA ILE A 135 15.20 -0.04 1.34
C ILE A 135 16.51 -0.80 1.51
N ARG A 136 16.49 -2.12 1.66
CA ARG A 136 17.73 -2.91 1.75
C ARG A 136 18.58 -2.80 0.50
N THR A 137 17.94 -2.78 -0.66
CA THR A 137 18.65 -2.73 -1.95
C THR A 137 19.11 -1.31 -2.31
N MET A 138 18.28 -0.29 -2.09
CA MET A 138 18.58 1.10 -2.49
C MET A 138 19.19 1.93 -1.36
N GLY A 139 18.77 1.70 -0.12
CA GLY A 139 19.02 2.60 1.02
C GLY A 139 18.17 3.88 0.96
N PHE A 140 17.98 4.54 2.11
CA PHE A 140 17.13 5.73 2.24
C PHE A 140 17.58 6.90 1.36
N THR A 141 18.89 7.16 1.28
CA THR A 141 19.44 8.28 0.51
C THR A 141 19.20 8.11 -0.99
N GLN A 142 19.41 6.89 -1.51
CA GLN A 142 19.16 6.62 -2.92
C GLN A 142 17.66 6.57 -3.22
N TYR A 143 16.84 6.02 -2.31
CA TYR A 143 15.39 6.08 -2.43
C TYR A 143 14.93 7.53 -2.59
N ARG A 144 15.35 8.43 -1.68
CA ARG A 144 14.96 9.84 -1.73
C ARG A 144 15.44 10.53 -3.00
N SER A 145 16.64 10.20 -3.50
CA SER A 145 17.14 10.78 -4.75
C SER A 145 16.42 10.28 -6.00
N GLN A 146 15.92 9.04 -5.97
CA GLN A 146 15.19 8.43 -7.09
C GLN A 146 13.70 8.74 -7.07
N TRP A 147 13.06 8.76 -5.90
CA TRP A 147 11.64 8.99 -5.74
C TRP A 147 11.31 10.48 -5.59
N GLY A 148 12.12 11.23 -4.85
CA GLY A 148 11.89 12.66 -4.58
C GLY A 148 11.09 12.95 -3.30
N SER A 149 10.40 11.96 -2.74
CA SER A 149 9.74 12.05 -1.42
C SER A 149 10.44 11.18 -0.37
N ASP A 150 10.11 11.43 0.91
CA ASP A 150 10.61 10.61 2.00
C ASP A 150 10.01 9.20 1.98
N PHE A 151 10.80 8.23 2.45
CA PHE A 151 10.31 6.86 2.60
C PHE A 151 9.33 6.80 3.79
N PRO A 152 8.17 6.13 3.68
CA PRO A 152 7.13 6.11 4.72
C PRO A 152 7.48 5.17 5.88
N LEU A 153 8.66 5.38 6.48
CA LEU A 153 9.23 4.50 7.50
C LEU A 153 8.30 4.38 8.71
N ALA A 154 7.77 5.48 9.21
CA ALA A 154 6.89 5.48 10.38
C ALA A 154 5.60 4.68 10.12
N GLN A 155 4.99 4.85 8.95
CA GLN A 155 3.78 4.12 8.56
C GLN A 155 4.07 2.64 8.36
N LEU A 156 5.21 2.32 7.76
CA LEU A 156 5.64 0.95 7.56
C LEU A 156 5.84 0.25 8.91
N LEU A 157 6.53 0.90 9.86
CA LEU A 157 6.74 0.39 11.21
C LEU A 157 5.42 0.21 11.97
N ALA A 158 4.48 1.15 11.84
CA ALA A 158 3.14 0.99 12.40
C ALA A 158 2.41 -0.23 11.82
N LEU A 159 2.48 -0.42 10.49
CA LEU A 159 1.91 -1.60 9.81
C LEU A 159 2.50 -2.92 10.33
N ARG A 160 3.79 -2.95 10.66
CA ARG A 160 4.40 -4.14 11.31
C ARG A 160 3.97 -4.30 12.77
N ALA A 161 3.88 -3.22 13.54
CA ALA A 161 3.45 -3.31 14.94
C ALA A 161 2.00 -3.82 15.07
N ALA A 162 1.16 -3.54 14.08
CA ALA A 162 -0.17 -4.14 13.94
C ALA A 162 -0.11 -5.67 13.84
N HIS A 163 0.87 -6.21 13.10
CA HIS A 163 1.08 -7.64 12.93
C HIS A 163 1.49 -8.35 14.24
N SER A 164 2.31 -7.70 15.08
CA SER A 164 2.81 -8.28 16.32
C SER A 164 1.84 -8.17 17.51
N GLY A 165 0.65 -7.56 17.33
CA GLY A 165 -0.31 -7.34 18.40
C GLY A 165 0.15 -6.31 19.45
N GLN A 166 1.16 -5.50 19.13
CA GLN A 166 1.82 -4.60 20.08
C GLN A 166 1.18 -3.20 20.19
N GLY A 167 0.23 -2.86 19.32
CA GLY A 167 -0.54 -1.61 19.38
C GLY A 167 0.19 -0.35 18.89
N LYS A 168 -0.55 0.77 18.80
CA LYS A 168 -0.08 2.05 18.22
C LYS A 168 0.99 2.71 19.11
N GLY A 169 2.16 3.01 18.56
CA GLY A 169 3.18 3.86 19.20
C GLY A 169 4.01 3.20 20.30
N ALA A 170 3.99 1.87 20.42
CA ALA A 170 4.96 1.16 21.24
C ALA A 170 6.35 1.25 20.55
N PRO A 171 7.38 1.85 21.17
CA PRO A 171 8.73 1.78 20.63
C PRO A 171 9.16 0.33 20.72
N VAL A 172 9.24 -0.34 19.57
CA VAL A 172 9.55 -1.76 19.59
C VAL A 172 11.06 -1.89 19.73
N ALA A 173 11.57 -2.71 20.66
CA ALA A 173 12.99 -3.08 20.61
C ALA A 173 13.37 -3.61 19.21
N GLU A 174 12.40 -4.24 18.56
CA GLU A 174 12.43 -4.71 17.17
C GLU A 174 12.38 -3.57 16.12
N GLU A 175 11.97 -2.35 16.47
CA GLU A 175 12.02 -1.13 15.64
C GLU A 175 13.47 -0.68 15.51
N LEU A 176 14.21 -0.67 16.64
CA LEU A 176 15.65 -0.41 16.67
C LEU A 176 16.46 -1.56 16.06
N ASP A 177 16.09 -2.82 16.32
CA ASP A 177 16.76 -3.97 15.73
C ASP A 177 16.44 -4.13 14.24
N LEU A 178 15.28 -3.69 13.77
CA LEU A 178 14.99 -3.62 12.34
C LEU A 178 15.71 -2.46 11.68
N LEU A 179 15.77 -1.28 12.31
CA LEU A 179 16.61 -0.21 11.80
C LEU A 179 18.06 -0.69 11.68
N ARG A 180 18.54 -1.48 12.65
CA ARG A 180 19.84 -2.18 12.55
C ARG A 180 19.87 -3.21 11.43
N GLU A 181 18.92 -4.13 11.29
CA GLU A 181 18.87 -5.09 10.16
C GLU A 181 18.81 -4.40 8.78
N LEU A 182 18.08 -3.28 8.68
CA LEU A 182 17.97 -2.49 7.47
C LEU A 182 19.28 -1.74 7.16
N MET A 183 20.07 -1.40 8.19
CA MET A 183 21.36 -0.74 8.07
C MET A 183 22.53 -1.72 7.86
N ASP A 184 22.49 -2.90 8.47
CA ASP A 184 23.62 -3.83 8.59
C ASP A 184 23.62 -4.96 7.55
N GLY A 185 22.49 -5.19 6.85
CA GLY A 185 22.35 -6.22 5.81
C GLY A 185 21.86 -7.56 6.35
#